data_AF-A0A9D7LDD9-F1
#
_entry.id   AF-A0A9D7LDD9-F1
#
_cell.length_a   1.000
_cell.length_b   1.000
_cell.length_c   1.000
_cell.angle_alpha   90.00
_cell.angle_beta   90.00
_cell.angle_gamma   90.00
#
_symmetry.space_group_name_H-M   'P 1'
#
loop_
_entity.id
_entity.type
_entity.pdbx_description
1 polymer ?
#
loop_
_entity_poly.entity_id
_entity_poly.type
_entity_poly.pdbx_seq_one_letter_code
_entity_poly.pdbx_strand_id
1 'polypeptide(L)'
;MTTKARARFWAALLAGLLGWTQPATATNLLSANGYEWDISTSNGYVNDGGDDAFDGYGELSLRIMDLSLSILGENSYVSGFNLTLDGRTYVSSFTPLYSGVSVNRTIYAPADQNYLRYYDTFTNTTGAPLILTTIFGGNLGSDSDTTLSRTSSGDSTLTLGDHWAITIENGLLNPAGPAENDPVVGVLL
;
A
#
# COMPACT_ATOMS: atom_id res chain seq x y z
N MET A 1 23.66 -20.69 77.11
CA MET A 1 24.74 -20.31 76.17
C MET A 1 24.16 -20.30 74.77
N THR A 2 23.75 -19.14 74.30
CA THR A 2 23.02 -18.90 73.03
C THR A 2 23.99 -18.42 71.96
N THR A 3 24.24 -19.23 70.95
CA THR A 3 25.14 -18.89 69.84
C THR A 3 24.32 -18.25 68.70
N LYS A 4 24.46 -16.93 68.53
CA LYS A 4 23.87 -16.14 67.44
C LYS A 4 24.52 -16.51 66.10
N ALA A 5 23.74 -17.00 65.15
CA ALA A 5 24.16 -17.20 63.77
C ALA A 5 24.35 -15.83 63.07
N ARG A 6 25.51 -15.64 62.44
CA ARG A 6 25.85 -14.43 61.66
C ARG A 6 25.38 -14.61 60.22
N ALA A 7 24.51 -13.70 59.77
CA ALA A 7 24.11 -13.57 58.37
C ALA A 7 25.33 -13.21 57.50
N ARG A 8 25.54 -13.94 56.40
CA ARG A 8 26.46 -13.55 55.32
C ARG A 8 25.63 -13.09 54.14
N PHE A 9 25.65 -11.78 53.91
CA PHE A 9 25.15 -11.13 52.71
C PHE A 9 26.05 -11.51 51.53
N TRP A 10 25.48 -12.16 50.52
CA TRP A 10 26.06 -12.19 49.18
C TRP A 10 25.43 -11.05 48.39
N ALA A 11 26.24 -10.04 48.07
CA ALA A 11 25.86 -8.99 47.13
C ALA A 11 25.90 -9.60 45.71
N ALA A 12 24.74 -9.87 45.13
CA ALA A 12 24.63 -10.11 43.70
C ALA A 12 24.69 -8.76 42.99
N LEU A 13 25.75 -8.55 42.21
CA LEU A 13 25.88 -7.42 41.29
C LEU A 13 24.86 -7.63 40.16
N LEU A 14 23.70 -7.00 40.22
CA LEU A 14 22.82 -6.88 39.06
C LEU A 14 23.47 -5.92 38.07
N ALA A 15 24.19 -6.46 37.08
CA ALA A 15 24.50 -5.73 35.87
C ALA A 15 23.19 -5.52 35.10
N GLY A 16 22.70 -4.29 35.07
CA GLY A 16 21.52 -3.91 34.31
C GLY A 16 21.77 -4.08 32.82
N LEU A 17 21.14 -5.07 32.21
CA LEU A 17 20.86 -5.09 30.78
C LEU A 17 19.54 -4.37 30.56
N LEU A 18 19.57 -3.04 30.66
CA LEU A 18 18.59 -2.21 29.96
C LEU A 18 18.96 -2.26 28.49
N GLY A 19 18.56 -3.35 27.82
CA GLY A 19 18.56 -3.41 26.36
C GLY A 19 17.60 -2.33 25.87
N TRP A 20 18.15 -1.19 25.45
CA TRP A 20 17.40 -0.26 24.62
C TRP A 20 17.25 -0.97 23.28
N THR A 21 16.16 -1.71 23.11
CA THR A 21 15.69 -2.04 21.77
C THR A 21 15.30 -0.71 21.15
N GLN A 22 16.17 -0.14 20.32
CA GLN A 22 15.72 0.84 19.35
C GLN A 22 14.59 0.16 18.59
N PRO A 23 13.36 0.71 18.54
CA PRO A 23 12.37 0.17 17.63
C PRO A 23 13.03 0.19 16.26
N ALA A 24 13.15 -0.99 15.63
CA ALA A 24 13.42 -1.01 14.21
C ALA A 24 12.36 -0.10 13.58
N THR A 25 12.79 0.93 12.84
CA THR A 25 11.85 1.69 12.03
C THR A 25 11.30 0.68 11.03
N ALA A 26 10.13 0.10 11.33
CA ALA A 26 9.49 -0.85 10.45
C ALA A 26 9.31 -0.12 9.12
N THR A 27 10.04 -0.53 8.08
CA THR A 27 9.85 -0.01 6.73
C THR A 27 8.59 -0.57 6.10
N ASN A 28 8.07 -1.65 6.71
CA ASN A 28 6.89 -2.36 6.28
C ASN A 28 5.78 -2.30 7.33
N LEU A 29 4.55 -2.07 6.87
CA LEU A 29 3.36 -2.03 7.70
C LEU A 29 2.61 -3.34 7.58
N LEU A 30 2.09 -3.85 8.70
CA LEU A 30 1.15 -4.98 8.69
C LEU A 30 -0.29 -4.50 8.56
N SER A 31 -1.13 -5.30 7.91
CA SER A 31 -2.60 -5.28 7.98
C SER A 31 -3.09 -5.85 9.33
N ALA A 32 -4.40 -5.74 9.60
CA ALA A 32 -4.98 -6.25 10.85
C ALA A 32 -4.96 -7.79 10.95
N ASN A 33 -4.97 -8.50 9.82
CA ASN A 33 -4.80 -9.95 9.77
C ASN A 33 -3.33 -10.39 9.78
N GLY A 34 -2.37 -9.47 9.91
CA GLY A 34 -0.96 -9.77 10.12
C GLY A 34 -0.10 -9.92 8.86
N TYR A 35 -0.65 -9.60 7.68
CA TYR A 35 0.05 -9.65 6.41
C TYR A 35 0.81 -8.36 6.15
N GLU A 36 1.95 -8.49 5.48
CA GLU A 36 2.80 -7.36 5.12
C GLU A 36 2.25 -6.61 3.90
N TRP A 37 2.24 -5.27 3.93
CA TRP A 37 1.85 -4.45 2.77
C TRP A 37 2.97 -4.22 1.76
N ASP A 38 4.21 -4.47 2.17
CA ASP A 38 5.45 -4.50 1.38
C ASP A 38 5.63 -3.44 0.28
N ILE A 39 5.15 -2.22 0.54
CA ILE A 39 5.12 -1.14 -0.46
C ILE A 39 6.49 -0.87 -1.09
N SER A 40 6.54 -0.89 -2.42
CA SER A 40 7.67 -0.37 -3.20
C SER A 40 7.79 1.13 -2.98
N THR A 41 8.79 1.58 -2.22
CA THR A 41 8.93 3.01 -1.89
C THR A 41 9.25 3.89 -3.10
N SER A 42 9.79 3.31 -4.19
CA SER A 42 10.05 4.04 -5.43
C SER A 42 8.76 4.30 -6.23
N ASN A 43 7.85 3.32 -6.31
CA ASN A 43 6.72 3.32 -7.24
C ASN A 43 5.36 3.39 -6.54
N GLY A 44 5.28 2.95 -5.29
CA GLY A 44 4.10 2.98 -4.44
C GLY A 44 3.13 1.82 -4.62
N TYR A 45 3.45 0.82 -5.43
CA TYR A 45 2.64 -0.41 -5.51
C TYR A 45 2.95 -1.36 -4.34
N VAL A 46 2.02 -2.26 -4.02
CA VAL A 46 2.21 -3.44 -3.16
C VAL A 46 2.93 -4.50 -3.98
N ASN A 47 4.06 -5.04 -3.51
CA ASN A 47 4.81 -6.03 -4.29
C ASN A 47 4.02 -7.35 -4.32
N ASP A 48 4.18 -8.16 -3.29
CA ASP A 48 3.55 -9.47 -3.11
C ASP A 48 2.39 -9.35 -2.09
N GLY A 49 2.56 -8.50 -1.07
CA GLY A 49 1.56 -8.28 -0.04
C GLY A 49 1.38 -9.46 0.92
N GLY A 50 2.38 -10.33 1.03
CA GLY A 50 2.44 -11.43 1.98
C GLY A 50 2.44 -12.80 1.31
N ASP A 51 1.29 -13.48 1.32
CA ASP A 51 1.11 -14.82 0.73
C ASP A 51 0.55 -14.68 -0.71
N ASP A 52 1.26 -13.99 -1.60
CA ASP A 52 0.90 -13.83 -3.02
C ASP A 52 -0.43 -13.09 -3.22
N ALA A 53 -0.71 -12.09 -2.39
CA ALA A 53 -1.97 -11.37 -2.49
C ALA A 53 -1.96 -10.40 -3.70
N PHE A 54 -0.83 -9.82 -4.00
CA PHE A 54 -0.69 -8.84 -5.07
C PHE A 54 0.55 -9.16 -5.89
N ASP A 55 0.63 -8.56 -7.07
CA ASP A 55 1.79 -8.68 -7.95
C ASP A 55 2.09 -7.33 -8.59
N GLY A 56 2.36 -6.34 -7.75
CA GLY A 56 2.53 -4.96 -8.20
C GLY A 56 1.23 -4.18 -8.29
N TYR A 57 0.19 -4.55 -7.55
CA TYR A 57 -1.04 -3.75 -7.52
C TYR A 57 -0.81 -2.38 -6.87
N GLY A 58 -1.38 -1.34 -7.48
CA GLY A 58 -1.19 0.06 -7.09
C GLY A 58 -0.19 0.81 -7.98
N GLU A 59 0.30 0.21 -9.06
CA GLU A 59 1.00 0.92 -10.12
C GLU A 59 0.16 2.07 -10.69
N LEU A 60 0.83 3.17 -11.00
CA LEU A 60 0.23 4.35 -11.62
C LEU A 60 0.99 4.67 -12.90
N SER A 61 0.29 4.74 -14.01
CA SER A 61 0.84 5.22 -15.27
C SER A 61 0.11 6.46 -15.78
N LEU A 62 0.85 7.35 -16.42
CA LEU A 62 0.34 8.60 -16.96
C LEU A 62 0.55 8.70 -18.44
N ARG A 63 -0.38 9.37 -19.12
CA ARG A 63 -0.22 9.89 -20.47
C ARG A 63 -0.65 11.33 -20.52
N ILE A 64 0.20 12.18 -21.10
CA ILE A 64 0.00 13.62 -21.16
C ILE A 64 -0.13 14.05 -22.61
N MET A 65 -1.18 14.81 -22.90
CA MET A 65 -1.38 15.45 -24.20
C MET A 65 -1.67 16.94 -24.04
N ASP A 66 -1.46 17.71 -25.10
CA ASP A 66 -2.02 19.06 -25.20
C ASP A 66 -3.46 19.03 -25.71
N LEU A 67 -4.10 20.21 -25.82
CA LEU A 67 -5.47 20.34 -26.34
C LEU A 67 -5.61 20.01 -27.84
N SER A 68 -4.50 19.91 -28.58
CA SER A 68 -4.50 19.45 -29.98
C SER A 68 -4.35 17.93 -30.10
N LEU A 69 -4.38 17.22 -28.96
CA LEU A 69 -4.16 15.77 -28.86
C LEU A 69 -2.75 15.33 -29.25
N SER A 70 -1.78 16.26 -29.25
CA SER A 70 -0.37 15.91 -29.41
C SER A 70 0.16 15.27 -28.13
N ILE A 71 0.90 14.17 -28.25
CA ILE A 71 1.46 13.45 -27.10
C ILE A 71 2.69 14.20 -26.59
N LEU A 72 2.65 14.61 -25.32
CA LEU A 72 3.76 15.23 -24.60
C LEU A 72 4.47 14.25 -23.67
N GLY A 73 3.76 13.23 -23.20
CA GLY A 73 4.29 12.13 -22.39
C GLY A 73 3.54 10.85 -22.74
N GLU A 74 4.30 9.81 -23.10
CA GLU A 74 3.76 8.48 -23.40
C GLU A 74 3.20 7.79 -22.16
N ASN A 75 2.49 6.68 -22.33
CA ASN A 75 2.12 5.82 -21.21
C ASN A 75 3.38 5.36 -20.48
N SER A 76 3.66 5.90 -19.30
CA SER A 76 4.76 5.42 -18.46
C SER A 76 4.36 5.37 -16.99
N TYR A 77 4.91 4.37 -16.32
CA TYR A 77 4.78 4.22 -14.88
C TYR A 77 5.47 5.35 -14.15
N VAL A 78 4.76 5.93 -13.18
CA VAL A 78 5.30 6.92 -12.27
C VAL A 78 6.19 6.21 -11.26
N SER A 79 7.43 6.66 -11.16
CA SER A 79 8.40 6.18 -10.19
C SER A 79 9.20 7.34 -9.62
N GLY A 80 9.98 7.09 -8.58
CA GLY A 80 10.75 8.10 -7.88
C GLY A 80 9.97 8.88 -6.83
N PHE A 81 8.88 8.31 -6.28
CA PHE A 81 8.17 8.92 -5.14
C PHE A 81 9.03 8.99 -3.88
N ASN A 82 9.96 8.03 -3.73
CA ASN A 82 10.81 7.87 -2.56
C ASN A 82 10.00 7.94 -1.25
N LEU A 83 8.95 7.11 -1.16
CA LEU A 83 8.00 7.15 -0.07
C LEU A 83 8.70 6.98 1.29
N THR A 84 8.38 7.87 2.22
CA THR A 84 8.81 7.79 3.62
C THR A 84 7.63 7.41 4.49
N LEU A 85 7.85 6.50 5.44
CA LEU A 85 6.82 6.12 6.39
C LEU A 85 6.75 7.11 7.55
N ASP A 86 5.56 7.67 7.78
CA ASP A 86 5.19 8.44 8.96
C ASP A 86 4.01 7.77 9.67
N GLY A 87 4.30 7.09 10.78
CA GLY A 87 3.33 6.29 11.52
C GLY A 87 2.74 5.15 10.69
N ARG A 88 1.53 5.37 10.16
CA ARG A 88 0.75 4.41 9.36
C ARG A 88 0.54 4.88 7.91
N THR A 89 1.28 5.91 7.49
CA THR A 89 1.11 6.56 6.20
C THR A 89 2.45 6.63 5.48
N TYR A 90 2.51 6.11 4.26
CA TYR A 90 3.59 6.38 3.33
C TYR A 90 3.33 7.69 2.60
N VAL A 91 4.28 8.62 2.63
CA VAL A 91 4.17 9.93 2.00
C VAL A 91 5.30 10.11 1.02
N SER A 92 5.00 10.63 -0.17
CA SER A 92 6.01 11.01 -1.16
C SER A 92 6.98 12.05 -0.60
N SER A 93 8.25 11.68 -0.45
CA SER A 93 9.31 12.63 -0.08
C SER A 93 9.90 13.35 -1.29
N PHE A 94 9.66 12.82 -2.49
CA PHE A 94 9.95 13.47 -3.76
C PHE A 94 8.67 13.53 -4.61
N THR A 95 8.54 14.56 -5.44
CA THR A 95 7.37 14.73 -6.32
C THR A 95 7.83 14.55 -7.77
N PRO A 96 7.68 13.34 -8.36
CA PRO A 96 8.03 13.10 -9.75
C PRO A 96 7.35 14.11 -10.69
N LEU A 97 8.10 14.58 -11.69
CA LEU A 97 7.60 15.46 -12.75
C LEU A 97 7.55 14.66 -14.05
N TYR A 98 6.35 14.52 -14.62
CA TYR A 98 6.11 13.77 -15.84
C TYR A 98 5.48 14.68 -16.90
N SER A 99 6.29 15.10 -17.88
CA SER A 99 5.88 16.00 -18.98
C SER A 99 5.07 17.22 -18.54
N GLY A 100 5.48 17.88 -17.45
CA GLY A 100 4.83 19.07 -16.91
C GLY A 100 3.70 18.82 -15.90
N VAL A 101 3.48 17.56 -15.50
CA VAL A 101 2.59 17.19 -14.40
C VAL A 101 3.41 16.67 -13.22
N SER A 102 3.33 17.34 -12.07
CA SER A 102 3.94 16.85 -10.84
C SER A 102 2.97 15.94 -10.09
N VAL A 103 3.45 14.79 -9.62
CA VAL A 103 2.63 13.76 -8.98
C VAL A 103 3.06 13.59 -7.53
N ASN A 104 2.12 13.64 -6.58
CA ASN A 104 2.36 13.27 -5.20
C ASN A 104 1.41 12.16 -4.78
N ARG A 105 1.96 11.13 -4.13
CA ARG A 105 1.25 9.95 -3.64
C ARG A 105 1.35 9.86 -2.13
N THR A 106 0.21 9.61 -1.50
CA THR A 106 0.09 9.20 -0.09
C THR A 106 -0.62 7.86 -0.01
N ILE A 107 -0.11 6.93 0.79
CA ILE A 107 -0.71 5.61 1.01
C ILE A 107 -0.94 5.43 2.50
N TYR A 108 -2.20 5.29 2.91
CA TYR A 108 -2.56 5.06 4.30
C TYR A 108 -2.95 3.60 4.52
N ALA A 109 -2.34 2.98 5.52
CA ALA A 109 -2.62 1.62 5.95
C ALA A 109 -3.16 1.63 7.39
N PRO A 110 -4.46 1.48 7.66
CA PRO A 110 -4.96 1.40 9.02
C PRO A 110 -4.36 0.17 9.73
N ALA A 111 -4.19 0.24 11.05
CA ALA A 111 -3.66 -0.89 11.83
C ALA A 111 -4.73 -1.94 12.17
N ASP A 112 -6.00 -1.55 12.11
CA ASP A 112 -7.19 -2.32 12.51
C ASP A 112 -8.04 -2.74 11.30
N GLN A 113 -7.54 -2.57 10.08
CA GLN A 113 -8.24 -2.90 8.84
C GLN A 113 -7.34 -3.67 7.87
N ASN A 114 -7.95 -4.33 6.89
CA ASN A 114 -7.28 -5.10 5.83
C ASN A 114 -7.38 -4.39 4.47
N TYR A 115 -7.25 -3.07 4.44
CA TYR A 115 -7.21 -2.29 3.20
C TYR A 115 -6.10 -1.24 3.22
N LEU A 116 -5.67 -0.82 2.04
CA LEU A 116 -4.87 0.39 1.82
C LEU A 116 -5.72 1.48 1.16
N ARG A 117 -5.37 2.75 1.43
CA ARG A 117 -5.95 3.89 0.73
C ARG A 117 -4.86 4.66 0.01
N TYR A 118 -4.99 4.75 -1.31
CA TYR A 118 -4.18 5.63 -2.15
C TYR A 118 -4.82 7.01 -2.25
N TYR A 119 -4.00 8.04 -2.17
CA TYR A 119 -4.38 9.42 -2.46
C TYR A 119 -3.31 10.05 -3.35
N ASP A 120 -3.64 10.15 -4.63
CA ASP A 120 -2.76 10.73 -5.65
C ASP A 120 -3.23 12.14 -6.01
N THR A 121 -2.28 13.06 -6.10
CA THR A 121 -2.52 14.43 -6.55
C THR A 121 -1.69 14.73 -7.78
N PHE A 122 -2.33 15.37 -8.76
CA PHE A 122 -1.74 15.74 -10.04
C PHE A 122 -1.79 17.25 -10.17
N THR A 123 -0.63 17.89 -10.33
CA THR A 123 -0.54 19.34 -10.53
C THR A 123 0.07 19.63 -11.88
N ASN A 124 -0.67 20.33 -12.74
CA ASN A 124 -0.12 20.91 -13.97
C ASN A 124 0.81 22.06 -13.58
N THR A 125 2.11 21.90 -13.84
CA THR A 125 3.15 22.91 -13.54
C THR A 125 3.48 23.76 -14.75
N THR A 126 2.75 23.62 -15.86
CA THR A 126 2.94 24.40 -17.08
C THR A 126 2.03 25.63 -17.10
N GLY A 127 2.28 26.54 -18.04
CA GLY A 127 1.41 27.69 -18.31
C GLY A 127 0.24 27.40 -19.26
N ALA A 128 0.08 26.16 -19.73
CA ALA A 128 -0.91 25.77 -20.73
C ALA A 128 -1.81 24.64 -20.22
N PRO A 129 -3.07 24.54 -20.69
CA PRO A 129 -3.91 23.39 -20.36
C PRO A 129 -3.34 22.07 -20.91
N LEU A 130 -3.50 21.00 -20.13
CA LEU A 130 -3.07 19.64 -20.47
C LEU A 130 -4.25 18.67 -20.35
N ILE A 131 -4.23 17.60 -21.14
CA ILE A 131 -5.09 16.43 -20.99
C ILE A 131 -4.25 15.35 -20.32
N LEU A 132 -4.66 14.96 -19.11
CA LEU A 132 -4.04 13.89 -18.32
C LEU A 132 -4.93 12.64 -18.40
N THR A 133 -4.37 11.52 -18.84
CA THR A 133 -4.96 10.19 -18.67
C THR A 133 -4.16 9.44 -17.62
N THR A 134 -4.84 8.81 -16.68
CA THR A 134 -4.25 7.99 -15.63
C THR A 134 -4.71 6.56 -15.76
N ILE A 135 -3.82 5.61 -15.47
CA ILE A 135 -4.17 4.21 -15.27
C ILE A 135 -3.63 3.83 -13.90
N PHE A 136 -4.52 3.35 -13.04
CA PHE A 136 -4.18 2.82 -11.72
C PHE A 136 -4.57 1.34 -11.69
N GLY A 137 -3.69 0.49 -11.16
CA GLY A 137 -3.94 -0.94 -11.09
C GLY A 137 -2.65 -1.71 -10.95
N GLY A 138 -2.54 -2.83 -11.63
CA GLY A 138 -1.42 -3.77 -11.54
C GLY A 138 -1.97 -5.19 -11.46
N ASN A 139 -1.08 -6.17 -11.28
CA ASN A 139 -1.51 -7.55 -11.14
C ASN A 139 -2.00 -7.83 -9.71
N LEU A 140 -3.06 -8.62 -9.61
CA LEU A 140 -3.49 -9.26 -8.37
C LEU A 140 -2.88 -10.65 -8.37
N GLY A 141 -2.54 -11.22 -7.21
CA GLY A 141 -2.02 -12.60 -7.17
C GLY A 141 -2.96 -13.63 -7.79
N SER A 142 -4.26 -13.30 -7.91
CA SER A 142 -5.26 -14.13 -8.57
C SER A 142 -5.01 -14.32 -10.06
N ASP A 143 -4.08 -13.59 -10.67
CA ASP A 143 -3.65 -13.80 -12.06
C ASP A 143 -4.86 -13.99 -13.01
N SER A 144 -4.91 -15.13 -13.71
CA SER A 144 -5.98 -15.50 -14.64
C SER A 144 -7.27 -15.97 -13.96
N ASP A 145 -7.24 -16.25 -12.66
CA ASP A 145 -8.37 -16.72 -11.86
C ASP A 145 -9.12 -15.55 -11.16
N THR A 146 -8.71 -14.31 -11.44
CA THR A 146 -9.41 -13.08 -11.03
C THR A 146 -10.83 -13.03 -11.58
N THR A 147 -11.83 -12.98 -10.70
CA THR A 147 -13.26 -12.86 -11.05
C THR A 147 -13.94 -11.71 -10.34
N LEU A 148 -15.04 -11.17 -10.93
CA LEU A 148 -15.88 -10.18 -10.27
C LEU A 148 -16.86 -10.85 -9.32
N SER A 149 -16.81 -10.48 -8.05
CA SER A 149 -17.74 -10.94 -7.04
C SER A 149 -18.97 -10.04 -6.93
N ARG A 150 -18.75 -8.73 -6.89
CA ARG A 150 -19.81 -7.74 -6.70
C ARG A 150 -19.41 -6.37 -7.25
N THR A 151 -20.38 -5.59 -7.69
CA THR A 151 -20.25 -4.19 -8.09
C THR A 151 -21.16 -3.29 -7.26
N SER A 152 -21.08 -1.98 -7.47
CA SER A 152 -21.91 -1.00 -6.77
C SER A 152 -23.40 -1.09 -7.09
N SER A 153 -23.77 -1.64 -8.25
CA SER A 153 -25.16 -2.01 -8.57
C SER A 153 -25.65 -3.24 -7.79
N GLY A 154 -24.74 -3.97 -7.15
CA GLY A 154 -25.02 -5.16 -6.35
C GLY A 154 -25.01 -6.48 -7.13
N ASP A 155 -24.60 -6.46 -8.40
CA ASP A 155 -24.42 -7.64 -9.26
C ASP A 155 -22.94 -7.93 -9.55
N SER A 156 -22.63 -8.88 -10.43
CA SER A 156 -21.25 -9.28 -10.80
C SER A 156 -20.86 -8.86 -12.22
N THR A 157 -21.51 -7.84 -12.79
CA THR A 157 -21.28 -7.32 -14.14
C THR A 157 -20.79 -5.89 -14.05
N LEU A 158 -19.53 -5.64 -14.41
CA LEU A 158 -19.00 -4.27 -14.41
C LEU A 158 -19.61 -3.45 -15.54
N THR A 159 -20.18 -2.31 -15.19
CA THR A 159 -20.75 -1.34 -16.14
C THR A 159 -20.18 0.06 -15.89
N LEU A 160 -20.43 0.99 -16.83
CA LEU A 160 -20.10 2.41 -16.63
C LEU A 160 -20.92 3.09 -15.52
N GLY A 161 -21.97 2.43 -15.03
CA GLY A 161 -22.75 2.92 -13.90
C GLY A 161 -22.17 2.54 -12.54
N ASP A 162 -21.12 1.70 -12.51
CA ASP A 162 -20.56 1.22 -11.27
C ASP A 162 -19.52 2.15 -10.68
N HIS A 163 -19.70 2.48 -9.40
CA HIS A 163 -18.75 3.25 -8.60
C HIS A 163 -17.73 2.37 -7.90
N TRP A 164 -18.00 1.08 -7.73
CA TRP A 164 -17.03 0.13 -7.19
C TRP A 164 -17.23 -1.28 -7.70
N ALA A 165 -16.16 -2.06 -7.65
CA ALA A 165 -16.13 -3.49 -7.93
C ALA A 165 -15.34 -4.22 -6.84
N ILE A 166 -15.62 -5.49 -6.61
CA ILE A 166 -14.90 -6.40 -5.71
C ILE A 166 -14.44 -7.56 -6.57
N THR A 167 -13.12 -7.75 -6.66
CA THR A 167 -12.50 -8.93 -7.27
C THR A 167 -12.24 -10.02 -6.25
N ILE A 168 -12.18 -11.28 -6.68
CA ILE A 168 -11.74 -12.42 -5.89
C ILE A 168 -11.07 -13.46 -6.78
N GLU A 169 -10.21 -14.28 -6.20
CA GLU A 169 -9.83 -15.57 -6.77
C GLU A 169 -11.03 -16.51 -6.79
N ASN A 170 -11.33 -17.10 -7.95
CA ASN A 170 -12.17 -18.28 -8.08
C ASN A 170 -13.48 -18.27 -7.26
N GLY A 171 -14.36 -17.27 -7.42
CA GLY A 171 -15.81 -17.33 -7.09
C GLY A 171 -16.28 -17.63 -5.65
N LEU A 172 -15.42 -18.15 -4.78
CA LEU A 172 -15.70 -18.61 -3.43
C LEU A 172 -15.36 -17.49 -2.45
N LEU A 173 -16.31 -16.58 -2.24
CA LEU A 173 -16.20 -15.56 -1.21
C LEU A 173 -16.06 -16.22 0.18
N ASN A 174 -14.87 -16.17 0.78
CA ASN A 174 -14.69 -16.31 2.22
C ASN A 174 -14.11 -15.01 2.84
N PRO A 175 -14.92 -13.94 2.96
CA PRO A 175 -14.45 -12.63 3.44
C PRO A 175 -14.02 -12.62 4.92
N ALA A 176 -14.23 -13.71 5.66
CA ALA A 176 -13.80 -13.90 7.05
C ALA A 176 -12.79 -15.05 7.20
N GLY A 177 -12.36 -15.66 6.09
CA GLY A 177 -11.30 -16.66 6.09
C GLY A 177 -9.94 -16.03 6.38
N PRO A 178 -8.95 -16.83 6.79
CA PRO A 178 -7.56 -16.41 6.61
C PRO A 178 -7.36 -15.98 5.14
N ALA A 179 -6.46 -15.03 4.88
CA ALA A 179 -6.06 -14.68 3.51
C ALA A 179 -5.18 -15.81 2.95
N GLU A 180 -5.78 -16.99 2.87
CA GLU A 180 -5.23 -18.16 2.17
C GLU A 180 -5.47 -18.03 0.66
N ASN A 181 -6.08 -16.93 0.19
CA ASN A 181 -6.40 -16.59 -1.21
C ASN A 181 -6.40 -15.05 -1.42
N ASP A 182 -6.43 -14.64 -2.68
CA ASP A 182 -6.22 -13.27 -3.18
C ASP A 182 -7.13 -12.16 -2.61
N PRO A 183 -6.64 -10.92 -2.56
CA PRO A 183 -7.30 -9.80 -1.92
C PRO A 183 -8.47 -9.30 -2.76
N VAL A 184 -9.48 -8.87 -2.02
CA VAL A 184 -10.56 -8.08 -2.58
C VAL A 184 -10.05 -6.67 -2.88
N VAL A 185 -10.06 -6.29 -4.15
CA VAL A 185 -9.83 -4.90 -4.54
C VAL A 185 -11.14 -4.18 -4.83
N GLY A 186 -11.37 -3.13 -4.03
CA GLY A 186 -12.38 -2.10 -4.24
C GLY A 186 -11.82 -0.91 -5.00
N VAL A 187 -12.05 -0.81 -6.31
CA VAL A 187 -11.75 0.45 -7.04
C VAL A 187 -12.94 1.38 -6.91
N LEU A 188 -12.79 2.57 -6.31
CA LEU A 188 -13.82 3.60 -6.38
C LEU A 188 -13.62 4.40 -7.68
N LEU A 189 -14.53 4.27 -8.66
CA LEU A 189 -14.52 5.01 -9.93
C LEU A 189 -15.23 6.36 -9.81
#